data_AF-K1TPD8-F1
#
_entry.id   AF-K1TPD8-F1
#
_cell.length_a   1.000
_cell.length_b   1.000
_cell.length_c   1.000
_cell.angle_alpha   90.00
_cell.angle_beta   90.00
_cell.angle_gamma   90.00
#
_symmetry.space_group_name_H-M   'P 1'
#
loop_
_entity.id
_entity.type
_entity.pdbx_description
1 polymer ?
#
loop_
_entity_poly.entity_id
_entity_poly.type
_entity_poly.pdbx_seq_one_letter_code
_entity_poly.pdbx_strand_id
1 'polypeptide(L)'
;MVENNFGRNGEWLTFHESLNHDLYTIENGKLDLSYAMDFPNYKLPKKLHELSGMEVIEELQRSNYASIINYLENHDYIFLNVLLNNEGERIPEVYYWIISKNLQEEVIIKIDGGISAESYLFNTQYLSNDNKLYCLGYIWENKDVESFEENLNPSVVA
;
A
#
# COMPACT_ATOMS: atom_id res chain seq x y z
N MET A 1 -4.47 -7.14 -6.35
CA MET A 1 -4.61 -6.03 -5.39
C MET A 1 -5.08 -4.83 -6.18
N VAL A 2 -6.20 -4.21 -5.81
CA VAL A 2 -6.70 -3.00 -6.47
C VAL A 2 -5.93 -1.82 -5.90
N GLU A 3 -5.33 -1.00 -6.75
CA GLU A 3 -4.66 0.24 -6.34
C GLU A 3 -5.69 1.20 -5.73
N ASN A 4 -5.41 1.72 -4.54
CA ASN A 4 -6.31 2.65 -3.87
C ASN A 4 -5.67 4.03 -3.73
N ASN A 5 -5.57 4.73 -4.85
CA ASN A 5 -4.95 6.06 -4.94
C ASN A 5 -5.62 7.10 -4.04
N PHE A 6 -6.92 6.93 -3.74
CA PHE A 6 -7.69 7.82 -2.88
C PHE A 6 -8.03 7.14 -1.56
N GLY A 7 -7.73 7.79 -0.44
CA GLY A 7 -8.12 7.32 0.89
C GLY A 7 -9.12 8.29 1.54
N ARG A 8 -10.11 7.78 2.27
CA ARG A 8 -10.97 8.62 3.11
C ARG A 8 -10.88 8.18 4.57
N ASN A 9 -10.38 9.09 5.42
CA ASN A 9 -10.13 8.85 6.83
C ASN A 9 -10.90 9.89 7.67
N GLY A 10 -12.20 9.65 7.83
CA GLY A 10 -13.11 10.56 8.51
C GLY A 10 -13.38 11.80 7.66
N GLU A 11 -12.82 12.93 8.09
CA GLU A 11 -12.88 14.21 7.37
C GLU A 11 -11.76 14.35 6.33
N TRP A 12 -10.69 13.57 6.46
CA TRP A 12 -9.53 13.62 5.57
C TRP A 12 -9.77 12.87 4.27
N LEU A 13 -9.41 13.50 3.16
CA LEU A 13 -9.32 12.89 1.84
C LEU A 13 -7.86 12.93 1.43
N THR A 14 -7.29 11.77 1.13
CA THR A 14 -5.88 11.62 0.73
C THR A 14 -5.77 11.18 -0.72
N PHE A 15 -4.66 11.54 -1.35
CA PHE A 15 -4.30 11.08 -2.68
C PHE A 15 -2.81 10.74 -2.77
N HIS A 16 -2.50 9.67 -3.50
CA HIS A 16 -1.15 9.33 -3.93
C HIS A 16 -1.18 8.60 -5.29
N GLU A 17 -0.04 8.60 -5.97
CA GLU A 17 0.21 7.71 -7.10
C GLU A 17 1.19 6.62 -6.68
N SER A 18 1.00 5.39 -7.14
CA SER A 18 1.83 4.27 -6.67
C SER A 18 3.33 4.50 -6.79
N LEU A 19 3.77 5.10 -7.89
CA LEU A 19 5.18 5.28 -8.20
C LEU A 19 5.68 6.72 -7.97
N ASN A 20 4.84 7.59 -7.43
CA ASN A 20 5.21 8.93 -7.01
C ASN A 20 5.40 8.92 -5.49
N HIS A 21 6.45 9.58 -5.00
CA HIS A 21 6.80 9.58 -3.59
C HIS A 21 6.24 10.81 -2.84
N ASP A 22 5.47 11.65 -3.54
CA ASP A 22 4.72 12.75 -2.97
C ASP A 22 3.31 12.29 -2.53
N LEU A 23 2.95 12.68 -1.32
CA LEU A 23 1.68 12.37 -0.66
C LEU A 23 0.86 13.63 -0.50
N TYR A 24 -0.42 13.53 -0.83
CA TYR A 24 -1.29 14.69 -0.91
C TYR A 24 -2.53 14.55 -0.04
N THR A 25 -2.97 15.67 0.53
CA THR A 25 -4.30 15.81 1.10
C THR A 25 -5.17 16.63 0.17
N ILE A 26 -6.47 16.40 0.23
CA ILE A 26 -7.45 17.11 -0.58
C ILE A 26 -8.38 17.89 0.34
N GLU A 27 -8.25 19.21 0.33
CA GLU A 27 -9.09 20.13 1.09
C GLU A 27 -9.71 21.17 0.18
N ASN A 28 -11.01 21.40 0.30
CA ASN A 28 -11.76 22.40 -0.50
C ASN A 28 -11.53 22.28 -2.02
N GLY A 29 -11.34 21.05 -2.52
CA GLY A 29 -11.09 20.77 -3.94
C GLY A 29 -9.68 21.09 -4.42
N LYS A 30 -8.74 21.35 -3.52
CA LYS A 30 -7.31 21.56 -3.83
C LYS A 30 -6.48 20.38 -3.36
N LEU A 31 -5.42 20.12 -4.10
CA LEU A 31 -4.40 19.14 -3.77
C LEU A 31 -3.27 19.86 -3.05
N ASP A 32 -3.08 19.57 -1.77
CA ASP A 32 -2.00 20.13 -0.96
C ASP A 32 -0.97 19.03 -0.66
N LEU A 33 0.32 19.34 -0.87
CA LEU A 33 1.39 18.42 -0.55
C LEU A 33 1.47 18.25 0.97
N SER A 34 1.22 17.04 1.45
CA SER A 34 1.32 16.69 2.87
C SER A 34 2.74 16.27 3.25
N TYR A 35 3.29 15.33 2.49
CA TYR A 35 4.60 14.74 2.78
C TYR A 35 5.29 14.29 1.50
N ALA A 36 6.61 14.46 1.44
CA ALA A 36 7.42 14.02 0.31
C ALA A 36 8.45 13.01 0.82
N MET A 37 8.42 11.80 0.27
CA MET A 37 9.28 10.72 0.71
C MET A 37 10.49 10.56 -0.19
N ASP A 38 11.58 10.11 0.41
CA ASP A 38 12.77 9.74 -0.34
C ASP A 38 13.12 8.27 -0.14
N PHE A 39 13.19 7.54 -1.24
CA PHE A 39 13.76 6.21 -1.30
C PHE A 39 15.04 6.24 -2.16
N PRO A 40 16.21 6.54 -1.57
CA PRO A 40 17.42 6.86 -2.34
C PRO A 40 17.83 5.77 -3.33
N ASN A 41 17.69 4.50 -2.94
CA ASN A 41 18.12 3.34 -3.74
C ASN A 41 16.98 2.69 -4.53
N TYR A 42 15.77 3.23 -4.47
CA TYR A 42 14.56 2.65 -5.06
C TYR A 42 13.81 3.68 -5.91
N LYS A 43 14.54 4.29 -6.84
CA LYS A 43 14.01 5.27 -7.79
C LYS A 43 13.58 4.59 -9.08
N LEU A 44 12.50 5.09 -9.67
CA LEU A 44 12.04 4.58 -10.95
C LEU A 44 13.12 4.73 -12.05
N PRO A 45 13.19 3.76 -12.97
CA PRO A 45 13.95 3.89 -14.20
C PRO A 45 13.61 5.19 -14.95
N LYS A 46 14.64 5.92 -15.36
CA LYS A 46 14.48 7.11 -16.19
C LYS A 46 13.97 6.64 -17.55
N LYS A 47 12.80 7.14 -17.99
CA LYS A 47 12.15 6.89 -19.30
C LYS A 47 11.14 5.75 -19.38
N LEU A 48 10.56 5.31 -18.25
CA LEU A 48 9.40 4.39 -18.30
C LEU A 48 8.27 4.87 -19.22
N HIS A 49 8.04 6.19 -19.28
CA HIS A 49 7.02 6.81 -20.14
C HIS A 49 7.30 6.71 -21.66
N GLU A 50 8.53 6.34 -22.06
CA GLU A 50 8.90 6.14 -23.47
C GLU A 50 8.69 4.68 -23.91
N LEU A 51 8.47 3.75 -22.98
CA LEU A 51 8.32 2.32 -23.21
C LEU A 51 6.86 1.94 -23.49
N SER A 52 6.64 0.84 -24.22
CA SER A 52 5.33 0.22 -24.32
C SER A 52 4.93 -0.46 -23.00
N GLY A 53 3.63 -0.74 -22.80
CA GLY A 53 3.14 -1.33 -21.55
C GLY A 53 3.81 -2.67 -21.15
N MET A 54 4.16 -3.52 -22.13
CA MET A 54 4.87 -4.78 -21.83
C MET A 54 6.33 -4.53 -21.43
N GLU A 55 7.00 -3.61 -22.12
CA GLU A 55 8.37 -3.22 -21.80
C GLU A 55 8.45 -2.54 -20.43
N VAL A 56 7.44 -1.77 -20.03
CA VAL A 56 7.33 -1.19 -18.67
C VAL A 56 7.30 -2.29 -17.61
N ILE A 57 6.52 -3.36 -17.81
CA ILE A 57 6.44 -4.46 -16.84
C ILE A 57 7.81 -5.16 -16.73
N GLU A 58 8.46 -5.46 -17.85
CA GLU A 58 9.78 -6.10 -17.86
C GLU A 58 10.85 -5.22 -17.21
N GLU A 59 10.83 -3.91 -17.48
CA GLU A 59 11.79 -2.97 -16.92
C GLU A 59 11.58 -2.80 -15.40
N LEU A 60 10.32 -2.69 -14.95
CA LEU A 60 10.00 -2.62 -13.52
C LEU A 60 10.45 -3.88 -12.77
N GLN A 61 10.25 -5.07 -13.34
CA GLN A 61 10.71 -6.33 -12.73
C GLN A 61 12.23 -6.39 -12.55
N ARG A 62 13.00 -5.68 -13.39
CA ARG A 62 14.47 -5.65 -13.37
C ARG A 62 15.04 -4.44 -12.63
N SER A 63 14.20 -3.68 -11.93
CA SER A 63 14.60 -2.41 -11.33
C SER A 63 14.34 -2.38 -9.84
N ASN A 64 15.22 -1.72 -9.09
CA ASN A 64 14.92 -1.38 -7.69
C ASN A 64 13.96 -0.19 -7.68
N TYR A 65 12.72 -0.39 -7.24
CA TYR A 65 11.76 0.71 -7.09
C TYR A 65 10.89 0.56 -5.85
N ALA A 66 10.46 1.70 -5.31
CA ALA A 66 9.53 1.78 -4.19
C ALA A 66 8.18 2.23 -4.73
N SER A 67 7.14 1.51 -4.33
CA SER A 67 5.76 1.82 -4.62
C SER A 67 4.98 2.02 -3.33
N ILE A 68 4.16 3.05 -3.28
CA ILE A 68 3.20 3.26 -2.20
C ILE A 68 1.90 2.60 -2.66
N ILE A 69 1.40 1.64 -1.90
CA ILE A 69 0.21 0.84 -2.26
C ILE A 69 -1.03 1.35 -1.53
N ASN A 70 -0.82 1.89 -0.33
CA ASN A 70 -1.87 2.51 0.46
C ASN A 70 -1.29 3.69 1.22
N TYR A 71 -2.11 4.72 1.38
CA TYR A 71 -1.76 5.93 2.11
C TYR A 71 -2.99 6.43 2.88
N LEU A 72 -2.85 6.40 4.19
CA LEU A 72 -3.85 6.89 5.14
C LEU A 72 -3.22 7.99 5.98
N GLU A 73 -4.00 9.02 6.27
CA GLU A 73 -3.54 10.16 7.04
C GLU A 73 -4.67 10.67 7.92
N ASN A 74 -4.30 11.09 9.14
CA ASN A 74 -5.15 11.84 10.04
C ASN A 74 -4.35 13.02 10.63
N HIS A 75 -4.86 13.64 11.70
CA HIS A 75 -4.19 14.77 12.35
C HIS A 75 -2.79 14.43 12.90
N ASP A 76 -2.59 13.23 13.44
CA ASP A 76 -1.40 12.88 14.22
C ASP A 76 -0.43 11.96 13.47
N TYR A 77 -0.93 11.19 12.50
CA TYR A 77 -0.18 10.11 11.86
C TYR A 77 -0.36 10.08 10.33
N ILE A 78 0.71 9.65 9.68
CA ILE A 78 0.71 9.13 8.31
C ILE A 78 0.97 7.64 8.41
N PHE A 79 0.18 6.84 7.68
CA PHE A 79 0.33 5.41 7.55
C PHE A 79 0.46 5.03 6.08
N LEU A 80 1.44 4.18 5.77
CA LEU A 80 1.72 3.74 4.42
C LEU A 80 1.94 2.24 4.36
N ASN A 81 1.42 1.63 3.30
CA ASN A 81 1.91 0.34 2.81
C ASN A 81 2.88 0.61 1.68
N VAL A 82 4.14 0.22 1.86
CA VAL A 82 5.19 0.40 0.87
C VAL A 82 5.63 -0.96 0.36
N LEU A 83 5.71 -1.08 -0.97
CA LEU A 83 6.24 -2.23 -1.67
C LEU A 83 7.61 -1.85 -2.25
N LEU A 84 8.64 -2.62 -1.91
CA LEU A 84 9.97 -2.50 -2.47
C LEU A 84 10.23 -3.64 -3.43
N ASN A 85 10.32 -3.33 -4.72
CA ASN A 85 10.83 -4.27 -5.70
C ASN A 85 12.36 -4.24 -5.65
N ASN A 86 12.97 -5.43 -5.62
CA ASN A 86 14.40 -5.59 -5.74
C ASN A 86 14.70 -6.31 -7.05
N GLU A 87 15.69 -5.83 -7.79
CA GLU A 87 16.12 -6.43 -9.04
C GLU A 87 16.45 -7.91 -8.85
N GLY A 88 15.84 -8.76 -9.69
CA GLY A 88 16.07 -10.21 -9.67
C GLY A 88 15.24 -10.97 -8.64
N GLU A 89 14.53 -10.28 -7.75
CA GLU A 89 13.61 -10.92 -6.80
C GLU A 89 12.22 -11.11 -7.42
N ARG A 90 11.64 -12.28 -7.20
CA ARG A 90 10.30 -12.60 -7.73
C ARG A 90 9.17 -11.96 -6.92
N ILE A 91 9.39 -11.81 -5.62
CA ILE A 91 8.39 -11.33 -4.68
C ILE A 91 8.93 -10.04 -4.07
N PRO A 92 8.23 -8.91 -4.23
CA PRO A 92 8.67 -7.67 -3.63
C PRO A 92 8.48 -7.73 -2.11
N GLU A 93 9.30 -6.96 -1.40
CA GLU A 93 9.17 -6.81 0.04
C GLU A 93 8.08 -5.80 0.36
N VAL A 94 7.34 -6.02 1.46
CA VAL A 94 6.27 -5.11 1.87
C VAL A 94 6.52 -4.62 3.28
N TYR A 95 6.27 -3.33 3.49
CA TYR A 95 6.53 -2.62 4.73
C TYR A 95 5.32 -1.78 5.12
N TYR A 96 5.06 -1.73 6.42
CA TYR A 96 4.34 -0.61 7.00
C TYR A 96 5.33 0.51 7.33
N TRP A 97 4.98 1.73 6.97
CA TRP A 97 5.69 2.93 7.42
C TRP A 97 4.69 3.83 8.13
N ILE A 98 4.96 4.07 9.41
CA ILE A 98 4.12 4.86 10.30
C ILE A 98 4.93 6.09 10.72
N ILE A 99 4.38 7.27 10.49
CA ILE A 99 5.05 8.54 10.78
C ILE A 99 4.18 9.31 11.76
N SER A 100 4.73 9.66 12.91
CA SER A 100 4.09 10.60 13.84
C SER A 100 4.42 12.03 13.41
N LYS A 101 3.39 12.79 13.01
CA LYS A 101 3.55 14.18 12.58
C LYS A 101 4.05 15.08 13.69
N ASN A 102 3.55 14.85 14.91
CA ASN A 102 3.85 15.67 16.08
C ASN A 102 5.25 15.40 16.64
N LEU A 103 5.65 14.12 16.68
CA LEU A 103 6.94 13.71 17.26
C LEU A 103 8.07 13.71 16.23
N GLN A 104 7.74 13.73 14.94
CA GLN A 104 8.69 13.52 13.83
C GLN A 104 9.44 12.18 13.97
N GLU A 105 8.75 11.18 14.54
CA GLU A 105 9.25 9.82 14.69
C GLU A 105 8.66 8.93 13.61
N GLU A 106 9.49 7.99 13.14
CA GLU A 106 9.13 7.05 12.10
C GLU A 106 9.33 5.62 12.59
N VAL A 107 8.35 4.76 12.32
CA VAL A 107 8.39 3.33 12.60
C VAL A 107 8.18 2.59 11.29
N ILE A 108 9.15 1.74 10.94
CA ILE A 108 9.11 0.91 9.74
C ILE A 108 9.05 -0.55 10.17
N ILE A 109 8.04 -1.28 9.68
CA ILE A 109 7.81 -2.69 10.02
C ILE A 109 7.79 -3.49 8.73
N LYS A 110 8.73 -4.42 8.58
CA LYS A 110 8.72 -5.38 7.47
C LYS A 110 7.63 -6.41 7.69
N ILE A 111 6.77 -6.61 6.70
CA ILE A 111 5.80 -7.71 6.69
C ILE A 111 6.53 -8.98 6.21
N ASP A 112 6.36 -10.07 6.95
CA ASP A 112 6.94 -11.37 6.57
C ASP A 112 6.34 -11.84 5.23
N GLY A 113 7.20 -12.14 4.26
CA GLY A 113 6.81 -12.62 2.94
C GLY A 113 6.14 -14.00 2.94
N GLY A 114 6.19 -14.73 4.06
CA GLY A 114 5.42 -15.97 4.27
C GLY A 114 3.94 -15.74 4.57
N ILE A 115 3.51 -14.49 4.85
CA ILE A 115 2.12 -14.16 5.15
C ILE A 115 1.34 -14.01 3.85
N SER A 116 0.16 -14.63 3.77
CA SER A 116 -0.73 -14.50 2.62
C SER A 116 -1.10 -13.03 2.36
N ALA A 117 -1.12 -12.63 1.08
CA ALA A 117 -1.60 -11.32 0.65
C ALA A 117 -3.09 -11.06 0.99
N GLU A 118 -3.84 -12.10 1.38
CA GLU A 118 -5.22 -12.01 1.85
C GLU A 118 -5.32 -11.77 3.37
N SER A 119 -4.19 -11.78 4.08
CA SER A 119 -4.14 -11.45 5.50
C SER A 119 -4.59 -10.01 5.74
N TYR A 120 -5.14 -9.75 6.94
CA TYR A 120 -5.47 -8.38 7.36
C TYR A 120 -4.27 -7.44 7.30
N LEU A 121 -3.04 -7.95 7.36
CA LEU A 121 -1.80 -7.16 7.25
C LEU A 121 -1.57 -6.53 5.88
N PHE A 122 -2.28 -6.95 4.84
CA PHE A 122 -2.20 -6.31 3.52
C PHE A 122 -3.42 -5.45 3.21
N ASN A 123 -4.41 -5.44 4.10
CA ASN A 123 -5.74 -4.93 3.85
C ASN A 123 -6.14 -3.90 4.91
N THR A 124 -5.23 -2.96 5.20
CA THR A 124 -5.50 -1.77 6.00
C THR A 124 -6.57 -0.90 5.32
N GLN A 125 -7.62 -0.55 6.05
CA GLN A 125 -8.79 0.13 5.48
C GLN A 125 -8.92 1.57 5.93
N TYR A 126 -8.61 1.83 7.20
CA TYR A 126 -9.03 3.08 7.83
C TYR A 126 -8.12 3.44 8.98
N LEU A 127 -7.65 4.68 8.99
CA LEU A 127 -6.96 5.29 10.12
C LEU A 127 -7.91 6.31 10.75
N SER A 128 -8.40 6.02 11.96
CA SER A 128 -9.38 6.87 12.62
C SER A 128 -8.76 8.11 13.25
N ASN A 129 -9.60 9.11 13.54
CA ASN A 129 -9.20 10.32 14.27
C ASN A 129 -8.76 10.07 15.72
N ASP A 130 -9.10 8.91 16.31
CA ASP A 130 -8.59 8.47 17.62
C ASP A 130 -7.34 7.58 17.51
N ASN A 131 -6.62 7.68 16.38
CA ASN A 131 -5.34 7.05 16.12
C ASN A 131 -5.37 5.51 16.13
N LYS A 132 -6.48 4.91 15.71
CA LYS A 132 -6.62 3.47 15.52
C LYS A 132 -6.57 3.12 14.05
N LEU A 133 -5.70 2.18 13.72
CA LEU A 133 -5.63 1.58 12.40
C LEU A 133 -6.53 0.34 12.36
N TYR A 134 -7.46 0.32 11.42
CA TYR A 134 -8.39 -0.78 11.19
C TYR A 134 -7.97 -1.55 9.94
N CYS A 135 -7.87 -2.87 10.11
CA CYS A 135 -7.53 -3.80 9.06
C CYS A 135 -8.69 -4.78 8.86
N LEU A 136 -9.03 -5.10 7.62
CA LEU A 136 -10.02 -6.13 7.29
C LEU A 136 -9.32 -7.32 6.65
N GLY A 137 -9.57 -8.52 7.14
CA GLY A 137 -9.00 -9.74 6.58
C GLY A 137 -9.02 -10.86 7.60
N TYR A 138 -8.34 -11.96 7.29
CA TYR A 138 -8.28 -13.11 8.16
C TYR A 138 -6.98 -13.15 8.96
N ILE A 139 -7.07 -13.68 10.18
CA ILE A 139 -5.91 -13.94 11.03
C ILE A 139 -5.16 -15.13 10.44
N TRP A 140 -3.85 -14.95 10.22
CA TRP A 140 -2.96 -15.95 9.64
C TRP A 140 -2.84 -17.24 10.46
N GLU A 141 -3.27 -17.25 11.72
CA GLU A 141 -3.08 -18.37 12.65
C GLU A 141 -3.91 -19.63 12.33
N ASN A 142 -4.85 -19.59 11.38
CA ASN A 142 -5.53 -20.80 10.92
C ASN A 142 -4.73 -21.49 9.80
N LYS A 143 -3.81 -22.38 10.21
CA LYS A 143 -3.31 -23.47 9.34
C LYS A 143 -4.35 -24.57 9.07
N ASP A 144 -5.54 -24.46 9.64
CA ASP A 144 -6.61 -25.43 9.48
C ASP A 144 -7.74 -24.88 8.58
N VAL A 145 -7.99 -25.66 7.53
CA VAL A 145 -9.22 -25.73 6.70
C VAL A 145 -9.38 -24.68 5.60
N GLU A 146 -8.82 -24.98 4.43
CA GLU A 146 -9.66 -25.20 3.24
C GLU A 146 -9.26 -26.53 2.59
N SER A 147 -9.99 -27.60 2.93
CA SER A 147 -10.21 -28.64 1.96
C SER A 147 -10.82 -27.96 0.74
N PHE A 148 -10.15 -28.04 -0.40
CA PHE A 148 -10.73 -27.77 -1.71
C PHE A 148 -11.90 -28.74 -1.95
N GLU A 149 -13.04 -28.50 -1.33
CA GLU A 149 -14.31 -28.91 -1.93
C GLU A 149 -14.67 -27.78 -2.90
N GLU A 150 -14.80 -28.14 -4.17
CA GLU A 150 -15.24 -27.26 -5.24
C GLU A 150 -16.49 -26.49 -4.79
N ASN A 151 -16.32 -25.22 -4.42
CA ASN A 151 -17.42 -24.33 -4.09
C ASN A 151 -18.32 -24.22 -5.32
N LEU A 152 -19.45 -24.94 -5.28
CA LEU A 152 -20.61 -24.69 -6.12
C LEU A 152 -20.94 -23.20 -6.02
N ASN A 153 -20.94 -22.50 -7.15
CA ASN A 153 -21.34 -21.09 -7.23
C ASN A 153 -22.65 -20.88 -6.43
N PRO A 154 -22.73 -19.86 -5.56
CA PRO A 154 -23.98 -19.57 -4.87
C PRO A 154 -25.07 -19.27 -5.88
N SER A 155 -26.15 -20.05 -5.86
CA SER A 155 -27.31 -19.80 -6.71
C SER A 155 -28.13 -18.64 -6.16
N VAL A 156 -28.48 -17.70 -7.04
CA VAL A 156 -29.43 -16.62 -6.71
C VAL A 156 -30.79 -17.27 -6.51
N VAL A 157 -31.34 -17.19 -5.30
CA VAL A 157 -32.73 -17.54 -5.04
C VAL A 157 -33.58 -16.35 -5.48
N ALA A 158 -34.37 -16.54 -6.54
CA ALA A 158 -35.39 -15.61 -7.00
C ALA A 158 -36.74 -15.89 -6.32
#